data_AF-A0A091GWZ4-F1
#
_entry.id   AF-A0A091GWZ4-F1
#
_cell.length_a   1.000
_cell.length_b   1.000
_cell.length_c   1.000
_cell.angle_alpha   90.00
_cell.angle_beta   90.00
_cell.angle_gamma   90.00
#
_symmetry.space_group_name_H-M   'P 1'
#
loop_
_entity.id
_entity.type
_entity.pdbx_description
1 polymer ?
#
loop_
_entity_poly.entity_id
_entity_poly.type
_entity_poly.pdbx_seq_one_letter_code
_entity_poly.pdbx_strand_id
1 'polypeptide(L)'
;LHMGKTMKEDLTVVVKYIEQLYPPEFNVFSTYAELYHNYFASQAKKNAESHLEDKDIYLLLSWVHSIYLKYMRKDPVLAKELEKVKLGSLLPSSLSKELEKKYLDSEEVRIR
;
A
#
# COMPACT_ATOMS: atom_id res chain seq x y z
N LEU A 1 9.17 5.50 -1.76
CA LEU A 1 8.33 6.58 -2.36
C LEU A 1 8.03 6.34 -3.84
N HIS A 2 8.99 5.86 -4.64
CA HIS A 2 8.81 5.66 -6.08
C HIS A 2 7.64 4.72 -6.44
N MET A 3 7.51 3.56 -5.77
CA MET A 3 6.52 2.55 -6.18
C MET A 3 5.06 3.00 -6.07
N GLY A 4 4.70 3.79 -5.04
CA GLY A 4 3.33 4.32 -4.92
C GLY A 4 3.03 5.38 -6.00
N LYS A 5 4.06 6.11 -6.46
CA LYS A 5 3.94 7.04 -7.58
C LYS A 5 3.75 6.28 -8.90
N THR A 6 4.56 5.24 -9.13
CA THR A 6 4.43 4.37 -10.32
C THR A 6 3.03 3.76 -10.40
N MET A 7 2.53 3.17 -9.30
CA MET A 7 1.17 2.63 -9.24
C MET A 7 0.12 3.68 -9.61
N LYS A 8 0.25 4.92 -9.12
CA LYS A 8 -0.68 6.00 -9.46
C LYS A 8 -0.64 6.31 -10.96
N GLU A 9 0.54 6.46 -11.54
CA GLU A 9 0.73 6.79 -12.96
C GLU A 9 0.13 5.69 -13.85
N ASP A 10 0.42 4.42 -13.54
CA ASP A 10 -0.10 3.28 -14.28
C ASP A 10 -1.62 3.16 -14.15
N LEU A 11 -2.17 3.25 -12.94
CA LEU A 11 -3.62 3.19 -12.73
C LEU A 11 -4.35 4.38 -13.39
N THR A 12 -3.68 5.52 -13.56
CA THR A 12 -4.22 6.64 -14.35
C THR A 12 -4.33 6.28 -15.82
N VAL A 13 -3.35 5.56 -16.37
CA VAL A 13 -3.41 5.06 -17.75
C VAL A 13 -4.49 3.99 -17.88
N VAL A 14 -4.58 3.09 -16.90
CA VAL A 14 -5.58 2.01 -16.89
C VAL A 14 -6.99 2.57 -16.97
N VAL A 15 -7.37 3.46 -16.05
CA VAL A 15 -8.74 4.02 -16.00
C VAL A 15 -9.08 4.89 -17.22
N LYS A 16 -8.09 5.57 -17.81
CA LYS A 16 -8.33 6.49 -18.93
C LYS A 16 -8.38 5.80 -20.29
N TYR A 17 -7.57 4.75 -20.48
CA TYR A 17 -7.29 4.23 -21.82
C TYR A 17 -7.47 2.73 -21.93
N ILE A 18 -7.14 1.96 -20.89
CA ILE A 18 -7.12 0.50 -20.98
C ILE A 18 -8.48 -0.10 -20.61
N GLU A 19 -9.15 0.44 -19.59
CA GLU A 19 -10.40 -0.11 -19.08
C GLU A 19 -11.49 -0.22 -20.18
N GLN A 20 -11.58 0.80 -21.04
CA GLN A 20 -12.51 0.83 -22.17
C GLN A 20 -12.21 -0.16 -23.31
N LEU A 21 -11.03 -0.80 -23.30
CA LEU A 21 -10.63 -1.78 -24.32
C LEU A 21 -11.07 -3.21 -23.97
N TYR A 22 -11.55 -3.42 -22.73
CA TYR A 22 -11.95 -4.72 -22.24
C TYR A 22 -13.43 -4.71 -21.83
N PRO A 23 -14.12 -5.85 -21.95
CA PRO A 23 -15.44 -6.02 -21.36
C PRO A 23 -15.43 -5.76 -19.83
N PRO A 24 -16.47 -5.17 -19.24
CA PRO A 24 -16.51 -4.80 -17.82
C PRO A 24 -16.26 -5.95 -16.84
N GLU A 25 -16.61 -7.19 -17.22
CA GLU A 25 -16.41 -8.39 -16.40
C GLU A 25 -14.93 -8.68 -16.07
N PHE A 26 -13.99 -8.15 -16.85
CA PHE A 26 -12.56 -8.29 -16.56
C PHE A 26 -12.08 -7.43 -15.40
N ASN A 27 -12.87 -6.42 -14.96
CA ASN A 27 -12.53 -5.54 -13.85
C ASN A 27 -11.05 -5.06 -13.89
N VAL A 28 -10.63 -4.53 -15.04
CA VAL A 28 -9.21 -4.29 -15.36
C VAL A 28 -8.54 -3.39 -14.31
N PHE A 29 -9.21 -2.31 -13.89
CA PHE A 29 -8.70 -1.44 -12.85
C PHE A 29 -8.41 -2.20 -11.55
N SER A 30 -9.39 -2.97 -11.07
CA SER A 30 -9.27 -3.78 -9.85
C SER A 30 -8.12 -4.78 -9.97
N THR A 31 -8.03 -5.46 -11.10
CA THR A 31 -6.95 -6.43 -11.37
C THR A 31 -5.57 -5.79 -11.22
N TYR A 32 -5.34 -4.63 -11.86
CA TYR A 32 -4.06 -3.92 -11.74
C TYR A 32 -3.80 -3.43 -10.30
N ALA A 33 -4.83 -2.87 -9.65
CA ALA A 33 -4.70 -2.36 -8.28
C ALA A 33 -4.35 -3.47 -7.28
N GLU A 34 -4.98 -4.64 -7.42
CA GLU A 34 -4.72 -5.83 -6.61
C GLU A 34 -3.33 -6.41 -6.86
N LEU A 35 -2.87 -6.48 -8.10
CA LEU A 35 -1.50 -6.94 -8.43
C LEU A 35 -0.44 -6.05 -7.76
N TYR A 36 -0.60 -4.73 -7.86
CA TYR A 36 0.26 -3.78 -7.16
C TYR A 36 0.20 -3.96 -5.64
N HIS A 37 -1.00 -4.06 -5.08
CA HIS A 37 -1.20 -4.24 -3.65
C HIS A 37 -0.54 -5.53 -3.13
N ASN A 38 -0.74 -6.64 -3.82
CA ASN A 38 -0.17 -7.94 -3.47
C ASN A 38 1.35 -7.93 -3.54
N TYR A 39 1.92 -7.25 -4.54
CA TYR A 39 3.36 -7.06 -4.62
C TYR A 39 3.88 -6.25 -3.42
N PHE A 40 3.23 -5.14 -3.07
CA PHE A 40 3.60 -4.35 -1.89
C PHE A 40 3.45 -5.13 -0.59
N ALA A 41 2.40 -5.93 -0.45
CA ALA A 41 2.18 -6.78 0.72
C ALA A 41 3.29 -7.84 0.85
N SER A 42 3.70 -8.45 -0.27
CA SER A 42 4.82 -9.40 -0.31
C SER A 42 6.15 -8.74 0.11
N GLN A 43 6.44 -7.55 -0.41
CA GLN A 43 7.65 -6.80 0.00
C GLN A 43 7.57 -6.37 1.48
N ALA A 44 6.41 -5.89 1.93
CA ALA A 44 6.20 -5.50 3.32
C ALA A 44 6.42 -6.67 4.27
N LYS A 45 5.88 -7.85 3.95
CA LYS A 45 6.05 -9.07 4.74
C LYS A 45 7.51 -9.50 4.79
N LYS A 46 8.20 -9.53 3.65
CA LYS A 46 9.63 -9.86 3.59
C LYS A 46 10.49 -8.93 4.45
N ASN A 47 10.17 -7.63 4.44
CA ASN A 47 10.87 -6.65 5.27
C ASN A 47 10.55 -6.84 6.75
N ALA A 48 9.28 -7.08 7.11
CA ALA A 48 8.86 -7.34 8.49
C ALA A 48 9.52 -8.58 9.11
N GLU A 49 9.77 -9.61 8.30
CA GLU A 49 10.44 -10.86 8.73
C GLU A 49 11.96 -10.72 8.81
N SER A 50 12.52 -9.59 8.36
CA SER A 50 13.96 -9.29 8.44
C SER A 50 14.32 -8.49 9.70
N HIS A 51 15.62 -8.39 10.02
CA HIS A 51 16.08 -7.50 11.08
C HIS A 51 15.97 -6.04 10.63
N LEU A 52 14.91 -5.35 11.07
CA LEU A 52 14.70 -3.92 10.80
C LEU A 52 15.29 -3.04 11.90
N GLU A 53 15.98 -1.98 11.49
CA GLU A 53 16.32 -0.84 12.36
C GLU A 53 15.05 -0.03 12.69
N ASP A 54 15.08 0.75 13.78
CA ASP A 54 13.89 1.50 14.25
C ASP A 54 13.31 2.45 13.19
N LYS A 55 14.17 3.11 12.41
CA LYS A 55 13.75 4.00 11.31
C LYS A 55 13.03 3.24 10.19
N ASP A 56 13.44 2.01 9.92
CA ASP A 56 12.83 1.18 8.89
C ASP A 56 11.48 0.63 9.34
N ILE A 57 11.29 0.38 10.64
CA ILE A 57 9.99 0.02 11.22
C ILE A 57 8.98 1.15 11.00
N TYR A 58 9.36 2.40 11.31
CA TYR A 58 8.48 3.56 11.06
C TYR A 58 8.10 3.68 9.59
N LEU A 59 9.07 3.53 8.68
CA LEU A 59 8.82 3.60 7.24
C LEU A 59 7.90 2.47 6.78
N LEU A 60 8.08 1.25 7.30
CA LEU A 60 7.22 0.12 6.95
C LEU A 60 5.80 0.31 7.47
N LEU A 61 5.62 0.69 8.74
CA LEU A 61 4.31 0.97 9.35
C LEU A 61 3.57 2.08 8.60
N SER A 62 4.28 3.13 8.19
CA SER A 62 3.75 4.18 7.32
C SER A 62 3.11 3.63 6.03
N TRP A 63 3.71 2.60 5.42
CA TRP A 63 3.14 1.94 4.24
C TRP A 63 1.95 1.05 4.59
N VAL A 64 2.01 0.31 5.70
CA VAL A 64 0.91 -0.54 6.19
C VAL A 64 -0.36 0.27 6.45
N HIS A 65 -0.21 1.47 7.02
CA HIS A 65 -1.29 2.45 7.18
C HIS A 65 -1.67 3.16 5.87
N SER A 66 -1.36 2.55 4.72
CA SER A 66 -1.82 2.95 3.39
C SER A 66 -1.37 4.35 2.93
N ILE A 67 -0.20 4.83 3.37
CA ILE A 67 0.34 6.11 2.88
C ILE A 67 0.65 6.05 1.37
N TYR A 68 0.98 4.88 0.82
CA TYR A 68 1.21 4.74 -0.62
C TYR A 68 -0.04 5.07 -1.47
N LEU A 69 -1.24 4.92 -0.90
CA LEU A 69 -2.52 5.30 -1.53
C LEU A 69 -2.84 6.79 -1.41
N LYS A 70 -2.12 7.56 -0.56
CA LYS A 70 -2.42 8.97 -0.28
C LYS A 70 -2.50 9.83 -1.53
N TYR A 71 -1.65 9.58 -2.53
CA TYR A 71 -1.64 10.36 -3.77
C TYR A 71 -2.73 9.96 -4.75
N MET A 72 -3.18 8.70 -4.73
CA MET A 72 -4.30 8.23 -5.53
C MET A 72 -5.63 8.77 -4.98
N ARG A 73 -5.79 8.81 -3.66
CA ARG A 73 -6.98 9.37 -3.01
C ARG A 73 -7.18 10.89 -3.26
N LYS A 74 -6.14 11.59 -3.72
CA LYS A 74 -6.23 13.01 -4.11
C LYS A 74 -6.80 13.20 -5.52
N ASP A 75 -6.79 12.16 -6.35
CA ASP A 75 -7.39 12.17 -7.68
C ASP A 75 -8.82 11.61 -7.55
N PRO A 76 -9.87 12.41 -7.85
CA PRO A 76 -11.25 11.97 -7.65
C PRO A 76 -11.64 10.73 -8.48
N VAL A 77 -11.05 10.56 -9.66
CA VAL A 77 -11.31 9.42 -10.54
C VAL A 77 -10.71 8.17 -9.91
N LEU A 78 -9.43 8.22 -9.55
CA LEU A 78 -8.75 7.08 -8.91
C LEU A 78 -9.35 6.75 -7.54
N ALA A 79 -9.76 7.75 -6.76
CA ALA A 79 -10.38 7.54 -5.46
C ALA A 79 -11.67 6.73 -5.59
N LYS A 80 -12.55 7.10 -6.54
CA LYS A 80 -13.82 6.41 -6.81
C LYS A 80 -13.59 4.95 -7.24
N GLU A 81 -12.60 4.70 -8.09
CA GLU A 81 -12.30 3.34 -8.51
C GLU A 81 -11.70 2.50 -7.37
N LEU A 82 -10.79 3.07 -6.58
CA LEU A 82 -10.19 2.39 -5.42
C LEU A 82 -11.23 1.99 -4.35
N GLU A 83 -12.28 2.77 -4.16
CA GLU A 83 -13.38 2.42 -3.24
C GLU A 83 -14.08 1.11 -3.63
N LYS A 84 -14.12 0.78 -4.93
CA LYS A 84 -14.71 -0.47 -5.43
C LYS A 84 -13.82 -1.69 -5.17
N VAL A 85 -12.50 -1.51 -5.23
CA VAL A 85 -11.51 -2.61 -5.10
C VAL A 85 -11.39 -3.12 -3.65
N LYS A 86 -11.65 -2.27 -2.64
CA LYS A 86 -11.52 -2.62 -1.21
C LYS A 86 -10.18 -3.29 -0.86
N LEU A 87 -9.08 -2.62 -1.20
CA LEU A 87 -7.73 -3.10 -0.87
C LEU A 87 -7.57 -3.31 0.65
N GLY A 88 -6.97 -4.45 1.03
CA GLY A 88 -6.74 -4.82 2.42
C GLY A 88 -5.54 -4.12 3.07
N SER A 89 -5.10 -4.66 4.20
CA SER A 89 -3.83 -4.28 4.84
C SER A 89 -2.65 -4.96 4.15
N LEU A 90 -1.50 -4.28 4.07
CA LEU A 90 -0.27 -4.88 3.53
C LEU A 90 0.32 -5.97 4.44
N LEU A 91 0.01 -5.94 5.73
CA LEU A 91 0.46 -6.93 6.70
C LEU A 91 -0.71 -7.54 7.48
N PRO A 92 -0.58 -8.80 7.93
CA PRO A 92 -1.48 -9.38 8.93
C PRO A 92 -1.54 -8.53 10.20
N SER A 93 -2.71 -8.47 10.85
CA SER A 93 -2.92 -7.64 12.04
C SER A 93 -1.97 -8.00 13.18
N SER A 94 -1.63 -9.28 13.37
CA SER A 94 -0.68 -9.73 14.38
C SER A 94 0.71 -9.11 14.18
N LEU A 95 1.23 -9.18 12.95
CA LEU A 95 2.55 -8.67 12.60
C LEU A 95 2.60 -7.14 12.63
N SER A 96 1.53 -6.47 12.19
CA SER A 96 1.43 -5.00 12.32
C SER A 96 1.51 -4.55 13.78
N LYS A 97 0.77 -5.22 14.68
CA LYS A 97 0.77 -4.88 16.12
C LYS A 97 2.12 -5.14 16.78
N GLU A 98 2.83 -6.18 16.37
CA GLU A 98 4.18 -6.47 16.86
C GLU A 98 5.16 -5.36 16.47
N LEU A 99 5.14 -4.94 15.21
CA LEU A 99 5.97 -3.83 14.72
C LEU A 99 5.61 -2.49 15.37
N GLU A 100 4.31 -2.21 15.55
CA GLU A 100 3.83 -1.02 16.27
C GLU A 100 4.34 -0.99 17.70
N LYS A 101 4.27 -2.11 18.42
CA LYS A 101 4.82 -2.22 19.77
C LYS A 101 6.33 -1.98 19.78
N LYS A 102 7.08 -2.64 18.90
CA LYS A 102 8.54 -2.48 18.80
C LYS A 102 8.95 -1.02 18.54
N TYR A 103 8.19 -0.32 17.69
CA TYR A 103 8.38 1.10 17.45
C TYR A 103 8.11 1.95 18.71
N LEU A 104 6.98 1.74 19.38
CA LEU A 104 6.65 2.49 20.60
C LEU A 104 7.70 2.29 21.71
N ASP A 105 8.15 1.05 21.92
CA ASP A 105 9.18 0.72 22.91
C ASP A 105 10.51 1.46 22.59
N SER A 106 10.91 1.59 21.32
CA SER A 106 12.14 2.31 20.94
C SER A 106 12.01 3.83 21.00
N GLU A 107 10.82 4.38 20.72
CA GLU A 107 10.52 5.80 20.94
C GLU A 107 10.59 6.19 22.42
N GLU A 108 10.03 5.37 23.32
CA GLU A 108 10.07 5.62 24.76
C GLU A 108 11.51 5.65 25.30
N VAL A 109 12.37 4.74 24.85
CA VAL A 109 13.80 4.73 25.22
C VAL A 109 14.51 5.98 24.72
N ARG A 110 14.17 6.47 23.52
CA ARG A 110 14.84 7.60 22.88
C ARG A 110 14.43 8.96 23.45
N ILE A 111 13.25 9.04 24.08
CA ILE A 111 12.72 10.25 24.72
C ILE A 111 13.18 10.38 26.19
N ARG A 112 13.60 9.28 26.81
CA ARG A 112 14.18 9.26 28.18
C ARG A 112 15.66 9.63 28.17
#